data_AF-A0A1D2U0Q6-F1
#
_entry.id   AF-A0A1D2U0Q6-F1
#
_cell.length_a   1.000
_cell.length_b   1.000
_cell.length_c   1.000
_cell.angle_alpha   90.00
_cell.angle_beta   90.00
_cell.angle_gamma   90.00
#
_symmetry.space_group_name_H-M   'P 1'
#
loop_
_entity.id
_entity.type
_entity.pdbx_description
1 polymer ?
#
loop_
_entity_poly.entity_id
_entity_poly.type
_entity_poly.pdbx_seq_one_letter_code
_entity_poly.pdbx_strand_id
1 'polypeptide(L)'
;MQPNDQLELPVFKPAPEQKDIERFVKILHVSMGWMTARQIESRTGWSDRKCRALAAASDGQIISGNNGYKHTLHASADEFHEFYGRMTHQGKEMLARAERARRIHHKKVG
;
A
#
# COMPACT_ATOMS: atom_id res chain seq x y z
N MET A 1 9.33 -37.12 22.81
CA MET A 1 8.60 -36.67 21.61
C MET A 1 8.14 -35.25 21.91
N GLN A 2 8.79 -34.25 21.32
CA GLN A 2 8.56 -32.83 21.63
C GLN A 2 7.15 -32.42 21.20
N PRO A 3 6.41 -31.63 22.00
CA PRO A 3 5.10 -31.11 21.64
C PRO A 3 5.25 -29.98 20.62
N ASN A 4 4.73 -30.22 19.42
CA ASN A 4 4.16 -29.27 18.46
C ASN A 4 4.60 -27.79 18.60
N ASP A 5 5.76 -27.43 18.04
CA ASP A 5 6.16 -26.05 17.75
C ASP A 5 5.32 -25.50 16.58
N GLN A 6 4.01 -25.35 16.80
CA GLN A 6 3.16 -24.66 15.86
C GLN A 6 3.44 -23.16 16.01
N LEU A 7 4.29 -22.64 15.12
CA LEU A 7 4.55 -21.22 14.95
C LEU A 7 3.19 -20.49 14.89
N GLU A 8 2.85 -19.77 15.96
CA GLU A 8 1.72 -18.85 15.98
C GLU A 8 1.97 -17.81 14.88
N LEU A 9 1.32 -18.00 13.73
CA LEU A 9 1.25 -16.98 12.71
C LEU A 9 0.49 -15.80 13.32
N PRO A 10 1.08 -14.62 13.49
CA PRO A 10 0.33 -13.46 13.96
C PRO A 10 -0.74 -13.15 12.90
N VAL A 11 -1.98 -13.54 13.19
CA VAL A 11 -3.14 -13.46 12.30
C VAL A 11 -3.49 -12.00 11.97
N PHE A 12 -3.01 -11.05 12.76
CA PHE A 12 -3.23 -9.62 12.58
C PHE A 12 -1.91 -8.87 12.56
N LYS A 13 -1.64 -8.17 11.45
CA LYS A 13 -0.74 -7.03 11.52
C LYS A 13 -1.49 -5.88 12.15
N PRO A 14 -0.91 -5.20 13.14
CA PRO A 14 -1.53 -3.99 13.68
C PRO A 14 -1.77 -3.00 12.54
N ALA A 15 -2.94 -2.34 12.58
CA ALA A 15 -3.24 -1.24 11.67
C ALA A 15 -2.13 -0.18 11.78
N PRO A 16 -1.83 0.54 10.69
CA PRO A 16 -0.82 1.60 10.75
C PRO A 16 -1.22 2.65 11.79
N GLU A 17 -0.27 3.07 12.62
CA GLU A 17 -0.54 4.07 13.65
C GLU A 17 -0.81 5.44 13.02
N GLN A 18 -1.85 6.13 13.48
CA GLN A 18 -2.25 7.45 12.94
C GLN A 18 -1.09 8.46 12.93
N LYS A 19 -0.27 8.47 14.00
CA LYS A 19 0.90 9.34 14.11
C LYS A 19 1.94 9.10 13.00
N ASP A 20 2.10 7.86 12.56
CA ASP A 20 3.04 7.52 11.49
C ASP A 20 2.48 7.93 10.13
N ILE A 21 1.15 7.85 9.93
CA ILE A 21 0.48 8.32 8.71
C ILE A 21 0.67 9.84 8.59
N GLU A 22 0.35 10.60 9.63
CA GLU A 22 0.50 12.05 9.67
C GLU A 22 1.95 12.49 9.47
N ARG A 23 2.89 11.77 10.11
CA ARG A 23 4.32 12.00 9.91
C ARG A 23 4.72 11.76 8.45
N PHE A 24 4.22 10.71 7.80
CA PHE A 24 4.54 10.42 6.40
C PHE A 24 3.99 11.48 5.46
N VAL A 25 2.72 11.86 5.64
CA VAL A 25 2.08 12.96 4.90
C VAL A 25 2.90 14.24 5.04
N LYS A 26 3.29 14.61 6.27
CA LYS A 26 4.10 15.80 6.53
C LYS A 26 5.48 15.75 5.86
N ILE A 27 6.18 14.60 5.92
CA ILE A 27 7.47 14.42 5.25
C ILE A 27 7.34 14.69 3.74
N LEU A 28 6.33 14.08 3.10
CA LEU A 28 6.13 14.23 1.66
C LEU A 28 5.67 15.64 1.29
N HIS A 29 4.82 16.27 2.10
CA HIS A 29 4.39 17.65 1.91
C HIS A 29 5.58 18.61 1.92
N VAL A 30 6.46 18.51 2.92
CA VAL A 30 7.67 19.36 3.01
C VAL A 30 8.66 19.06 1.89
N SER A 31 8.76 17.82 1.41
CA SER A 31 9.69 17.45 0.33
C SER A 31 9.31 18.04 -1.03
N MET A 32 8.03 18.36 -1.24
CA MET A 32 7.45 18.85 -2.50
C MET A 32 7.73 17.99 -3.75
N GLY A 33 8.24 16.77 -3.58
CA GLY A 33 8.71 15.93 -4.67
C GLY A 33 8.52 14.44 -4.39
N TRP A 34 9.04 13.62 -5.30
CA TRP A 34 9.07 12.17 -5.11
C TRP A 34 10.12 11.78 -4.08
N MET A 35 9.75 10.84 -3.21
CA MET A 35 10.67 10.17 -2.31
C MET A 35 10.57 8.66 -2.46
N THR A 36 11.70 8.03 -2.75
CA THR A 36 11.81 6.56 -2.79
C THR A 36 11.61 5.96 -1.40
N ALA A 37 11.17 4.70 -1.34
CA ALA A 37 11.08 3.96 -0.08
C ALA A 37 12.42 3.96 0.68
N ARG A 38 13.55 3.86 -0.02
CA ARG A 38 14.90 3.92 0.57
C ARG A 38 15.19 5.28 1.21
N GLN A 39 14.81 6.38 0.58
CA GLN A 39 14.97 7.71 1.18
C GLN A 39 14.09 7.89 2.42
N ILE A 40 12.86 7.37 2.39
CA ILE A 40 11.96 7.40 3.55
C ILE A 40 12.53 6.55 4.68
N GLU A 41 12.96 5.32 4.38
CA GLU A 41 13.59 4.40 5.34
C GLU A 41 14.80 5.05 6.02
N SER A 42 15.66 5.73 5.27
CA SER A 42 16.82 6.43 5.86
C SER A 42 16.44 7.53 6.87
N ARG A 43 15.22 8.09 6.79
CA ARG A 43 14.73 9.15 7.67
C ARG A 43 13.86 8.67 8.82
N THR A 44 13.24 7.50 8.68
CA THR A 44 12.19 7.02 9.61
C THR A 44 12.43 5.62 10.16
N GLY A 45 13.33 4.85 9.54
CA GLY A 45 13.50 3.42 9.78
C GLY A 45 12.35 2.57 9.25
N TRP A 46 11.42 3.13 8.47
CA TRP A 46 10.28 2.37 7.94
C TRP A 46 10.68 1.57 6.71
N SER A 47 10.49 0.26 6.77
CA SER A 47 10.63 -0.60 5.60
C SER A 47 9.66 -0.18 4.49
N ASP A 48 10.01 -0.56 3.26
CA ASP A 48 9.14 -0.40 2.09
C ASP A 48 7.73 -0.97 2.31
N ARG A 49 7.62 -2.13 2.97
CA ARG A 49 6.32 -2.74 3.33
C ARG A 49 5.50 -1.82 4.23
N LYS A 50 6.12 -1.17 5.22
CA LYS A 50 5.46 -0.22 6.12
C LYS A 50 5.04 1.05 5.36
N CYS A 51 5.88 1.55 4.47
CA CYS A 51 5.54 2.70 3.61
C CYS A 51 4.29 2.43 2.77
N ARG A 52 4.16 1.23 2.17
CA ARG A 52 2.95 0.83 1.43
C ARG A 52 1.70 0.82 2.32
N ALA A 53 1.81 0.28 3.54
CA ALA A 53 0.69 0.23 4.47
C ALA A 53 0.24 1.63 4.92
N LEU A 54 1.20 2.52 5.23
CA LEU A 54 0.90 3.91 5.61
C LEU A 54 0.30 4.71 4.45
N ALA A 55 0.83 4.56 3.23
CA ALA A 55 0.28 5.23 2.06
C ALA A 55 -1.17 4.78 1.76
N ALA A 56 -1.45 3.47 1.89
CA ALA A 56 -2.80 2.95 1.74
C ALA A 56 -3.78 3.47 2.79
N ALA A 57 -3.31 3.74 4.02
CA ALA A 57 -4.11 4.29 5.11
C ALA A 57 -4.17 5.82 5.13
N SER A 58 -3.57 6.52 4.16
CA SER A 58 -3.47 7.98 4.15
C SER A 58 -4.71 8.73 3.62
N ASP A 59 -5.81 8.02 3.34
CA ASP A 59 -7.02 8.57 2.72
C ASP A 59 -6.74 9.40 1.44
N GLY A 60 -5.81 8.91 0.62
CA GLY A 60 -5.49 9.51 -0.68
C GLY A 60 -4.58 10.74 -0.61
N GLN A 61 -4.02 11.08 0.55
CA GLN A 61 -3.05 12.18 0.70
C GLN A 61 -1.66 11.83 0.13
N ILE A 62 -1.38 10.53 -0.06
CA ILE A 62 -0.14 10.03 -0.63
C ILE A 62 -0.44 9.24 -1.89
N ILE A 63 0.18 9.64 -3.01
CA ILE A 63 0.23 8.83 -4.23
C ILE A 63 1.54 8.04 -4.29
N SER A 64 1.51 6.92 -5.01
CA SER A 64 2.69 6.09 -5.27
C SER A 64 2.95 5.96 -6.78
N GLY A 65 4.17 5.58 -7.15
CA GLY A 65 4.56 5.36 -8.53
C GLY A 65 5.95 4.74 -8.63
N ASN A 66 6.47 4.64 -9.86
CA ASN A 66 7.81 4.08 -10.09
C ASN A 66 8.92 4.89 -9.40
N ASN A 67 8.66 6.19 -9.15
CA ASN A 67 9.59 7.10 -8.46
C ASN A 67 9.44 7.07 -6.93
N GLY A 68 8.57 6.24 -6.37
CA GLY A 68 8.33 6.12 -4.92
C GLY A 68 6.99 6.70 -4.51
N TYR A 69 7.01 7.65 -3.57
CA TYR A 69 5.83 8.28 -2.97
C TYR A 69 5.89 9.80 -3.11
N LYS A 70 4.73 10.43 -3.27
CA LYS A 70 4.60 11.90 -3.36
C LYS A 70 3.31 12.34 -2.67
N HIS A 71 3.32 13.54 -2.11
CA HIS A 71 2.11 14.14 -1.56
C HIS A 71 1.15 14.52 -2.70
N THR A 72 -0.13 14.17 -2.58
CA THR A 72 -1.13 14.35 -3.65
C THR A 72 -1.24 15.82 -4.10
N LEU A 73 -1.20 16.77 -3.16
CA LEU A 73 -1.26 18.22 -3.49
C LEU A 73 -0.05 18.75 -4.28
N HIS A 74 1.05 17.98 -4.38
CA HIS A 74 2.22 18.36 -5.18
C HIS A 74 2.34 17.55 -6.47
N ALA A 75 1.43 16.61 -6.70
CA ALA A 75 1.37 15.87 -7.95
C ALA A 75 0.84 16.77 -9.07
N SER A 76 1.49 16.70 -10.22
CA SER A 76 0.93 17.22 -11.47
C SER A 76 -0.32 16.43 -11.87
N ALA A 77 -1.13 17.00 -12.75
CA ALA A 77 -2.32 16.33 -13.28
C ALA A 77 -1.96 14.99 -13.95
N ASP A 78 -0.86 14.94 -14.71
CA ASP A 78 -0.40 13.73 -15.39
C ASP A 78 0.05 12.65 -14.39
N GLU A 79 0.86 13.03 -13.39
CA GLU A 79 1.28 12.10 -12.32
C GLU A 79 0.08 11.51 -11.57
N PHE A 80 -0.92 12.34 -11.27
CA PHE A 80 -2.14 11.87 -10.61
C PHE A 80 -2.97 10.97 -11.53
N HIS A 81 -3.09 11.33 -12.81
CA HIS A 81 -3.83 10.53 -13.80
C HIS A 81 -3.19 9.15 -13.99
N GLU A 82 -1.87 9.07 -14.08
CA GLU A 82 -1.13 7.81 -14.14
C GLU A 82 -1.34 6.95 -12.89
N PHE A 83 -1.23 7.56 -11.70
CA PHE A 83 -1.49 6.87 -10.44
C PHE A 83 -2.92 6.32 -10.38
N TYR A 84 -3.91 7.17 -10.64
CA TYR A 84 -5.33 6.81 -10.60
C TYR A 84 -5.68 5.74 -11.64
N GLY A 85 -5.20 5.89 -12.88
CA GLY A 85 -5.37 4.93 -13.95
C GLY A 85 -4.82 3.55 -13.59
N ARG A 86 -3.59 3.50 -13.03
CA ARG A 86 -2.99 2.24 -12.57
C ARG A 86 -3.79 1.60 -11.44
N MET A 87 -4.18 2.37 -10.43
CA MET A 87 -4.95 1.86 -9.28
C MET A 87 -6.32 1.32 -9.68
N THR A 88 -7.05 2.05 -10.53
CA THR A 88 -8.37 1.62 -11.01
C THR A 88 -8.28 0.39 -11.91
N HIS A 89 -7.28 0.33 -12.79
CA HIS A 89 -7.03 -0.87 -13.61
C HIS A 89 -6.71 -2.08 -12.74
N GLN A 90 -5.82 -1.94 -11.75
CA GLN A 90 -5.50 -3.03 -10.82
C GLN A 90 -6.73 -3.51 -10.05
N GLY A 91 -7.58 -2.59 -9.57
CA GLY A 91 -8.83 -2.94 -8.89
C GLY A 91 -9.78 -3.75 -9.77
N LYS A 92 -9.94 -3.38 -11.04
CA LYS A 92 -10.77 -4.13 -12.01
C LYS A 92 -10.23 -5.55 -12.22
N GLU A 93 -8.92 -5.71 -12.39
CA GLU A 93 -8.29 -7.03 -12.56
C GLU A 93 -8.44 -7.92 -11.32
N MET A 94 -8.34 -7.34 -10.12
CA MET A 94 -8.57 -8.07 -8.86
C MET A 94 -10.00 -8.60 -8.76
N LEU A 95 -11.00 -7.78 -9.07
CA LEU A 95 -12.41 -8.19 -9.08
C LEU A 95 -12.67 -9.26 -10.15
N ALA A 96 -12.14 -9.07 -11.36
CA ALA A 96 -12.28 -10.04 -12.44
C ALA A 96 -11.66 -11.41 -12.07
N ARG A 97 -10.51 -11.40 -11.38
CA ARG A 97 -9.88 -12.61 -10.85
C ARG A 97 -10.73 -13.29 -9.77
N ALA A 98 -11.30 -12.53 -8.85
CA ALA A 98 -12.18 -13.05 -7.80
C ALA A 98 -13.40 -13.78 -8.41
N GLU A 99 -14.05 -13.19 -9.42
CA GLU A 99 -15.18 -13.83 -10.10
C GLU A 99 -14.77 -15.11 -10.85
N ARG A 100 -13.60 -15.12 -11.51
CA ARG A 100 -13.08 -16.34 -12.14
C ARG A 100 -12.87 -17.45 -11.10
N ALA A 101 -12.28 -17.13 -9.96
CA ALA A 101 -12.06 -18.08 -8.88
C ALA A 101 -13.39 -18.59 -8.29
N ARG A 102 -14.35 -17.70 -8.07
CA ARG A 102 -15.70 -18.03 -7.60
C ARG A 102 -16.40 -19.03 -8.52
N ARG A 103 -16.37 -18.80 -9.83
CA ARG A 103 -16.94 -19.73 -10.83
C ARG A 103 -16.32 -21.12 -10.77
N ILE A 104 -14.99 -21.21 -10.65
CA ILE A 104 -14.29 -22.49 -10.56
C ILE A 104 -14.66 -23.22 -9.26
N HIS A 105 -14.72 -22.49 -8.13
CA HIS A 105 -15.07 -23.07 -6.84
C HIS A 105 -16.50 -23.63 -6.84
N HIS A 106 -17.49 -22.88 -7.35
CA HIS A 106 -18.87 -23.35 -7.44
C HIS A 106 -19.01 -24.61 -8.30
N LYS A 107 -18.27 -24.72 -9.42
CA LYS A 107 -18.26 -25.94 -10.26
C LYS A 107 -17.66 -27.17 -9.55
N LYS A 108 -16.87 -26.98 -8.50
CA LYS A 108 -16.22 -28.07 -7.76
C LYS A 108 -17.05 -28.52 -6.56
N VAL A 109 -17.79 -27.60 -5.93
CA VAL A 109 -18.52 -27.84 -4.67
C VAL A 109 -20.02 -28.11 -4.90
N GLY A 110 -20.59 -27.62 -6.00
CA GLY A 110 -21.93 -28.01 -6.46
C GLY A 110 -21.87 -29.21 -7.39
#